data_AF-A0A5D6YDK0-F1
#
_entry.id   AF-A0A5D6YDK0-F1
#
_cell.length_a   1.000
_cell.length_b   1.000
_cell.length_c   1.000
_cell.angle_alpha   90.00
_cell.angle_beta   90.00
_cell.angle_gamma   90.00
#
_symmetry.space_group_name_H-M   'P 1'
#
loop_
_entity.id
_entity.type
_entity.pdbx_description
1 polymer ?
#
loop_
_entity_poly.entity_id
_entity_poly.type
_entity_poly.pdbx_seq_one_letter_code
_entity_poly.pdbx_strand_id
1 'polypeptide(L)'
;KDEVESPASSFDFEAEAAEINWDLSIDESGAGDAAAIDWGIESVSDDSVVVTRSDGDSPTDLDIPVEIDWDITSSDAVEAVDVTAFGVEGVTLDPPSATAAGASGATRVGLLADNDFRTRVQNDLLELRMFLRQRKDELQGNNNVAFANQFQGTSVELEQQSVELVQSYQDAVDNAISQLTDKRLQQLVLIKNSERYLDRHVASLEVLSKQMDKCRREIHALEDKNADLIDATSKLHPQIEALVGFTKKLKKELETALPALFKGYKVNIIGDVNNL
;
A
#
# COMPACT_ATOMS: atom_id res chain seq x y z
N LYS A 1 24.61 -55.42 16.31
CA LYS A 1 25.55 -54.31 16.58
C LYS A 1 25.63 -53.53 15.29
N ASP A 2 25.43 -52.23 15.41
CA ASP A 2 25.52 -51.20 14.36
C ASP A 2 24.20 -50.90 13.62
N GLU A 3 23.34 -50.30 14.45
CA GLU A 3 22.38 -49.22 14.21
C GLU A 3 22.93 -48.14 13.26
N VAL A 4 22.22 -47.85 12.16
CA VAL A 4 22.47 -46.71 11.28
C VAL A 4 21.27 -45.78 11.40
N GLU A 5 21.40 -44.82 12.30
CA GLU A 5 20.44 -43.78 12.58
C GLU A 5 20.79 -42.55 11.72
N SER A 6 19.83 -42.09 10.92
CA SER A 6 19.90 -40.88 10.11
C SER A 6 19.50 -39.66 10.95
N PRO A 7 20.31 -38.59 11.06
CA PRO A 7 19.81 -37.34 11.62
C PRO A 7 19.22 -36.47 10.51
N ALA A 8 17.89 -36.45 10.41
CA ALA A 8 17.17 -35.36 9.76
C ALA A 8 17.30 -34.11 10.65
N SER A 9 18.22 -33.21 10.30
CA SER A 9 18.31 -31.89 10.93
C SER A 9 17.16 -31.02 10.41
N SER A 10 16.04 -31.01 11.14
CA SER A 10 15.02 -29.97 11.01
C SER A 10 15.62 -28.65 11.48
N PHE A 11 16.05 -27.81 10.55
CA PHE A 11 16.41 -26.42 10.85
C PHE A 11 15.12 -25.66 11.15
N ASP A 12 14.88 -25.43 12.43
CA ASP A 12 13.74 -24.71 12.98
C ASP A 12 14.05 -23.20 12.97
N PHE A 13 13.66 -22.50 11.89
CA PHE A 13 13.98 -21.08 11.67
C PHE A 13 13.26 -20.14 12.66
N GLU A 14 12.31 -20.64 13.44
CA GLU A 14 11.54 -19.87 14.43
C GLU A 14 12.21 -19.78 15.82
N ALA A 15 13.28 -20.54 16.08
CA ALA A 15 13.98 -20.55 17.38
C ALA A 15 15.19 -19.60 17.47
N GLU A 16 15.62 -18.98 16.36
CA GLU A 16 16.76 -18.04 16.33
C GLU A 16 16.32 -16.55 16.31
N ALA A 17 15.02 -16.28 16.43
CA ALA A 17 14.47 -14.92 16.48
C ALA A 17 14.45 -14.30 17.88
N ALA A 18 15.44 -14.63 18.73
CA ALA A 18 15.59 -14.04 20.05
C ALA A 18 16.97 -13.38 20.22
N GLU A 19 16.90 -12.09 20.57
CA GLU A 19 17.98 -11.26 21.14
C GLU A 19 18.90 -10.51 20.16
N ILE A 20 18.32 -9.69 19.28
CA ILE A 20 19.00 -8.45 18.86
C ILE A 20 18.91 -7.48 20.04
N ASN A 21 20.00 -7.39 20.80
CA ASN A 21 20.17 -6.41 21.88
C ASN A 21 20.41 -5.00 21.27
N TRP A 22 19.43 -4.11 21.42
CA TRP A 22 19.52 -2.69 21.03
C TRP A 22 20.10 -1.83 22.16
N ASP A 23 21.24 -2.25 22.72
CA ASP A 23 21.92 -1.49 23.78
C ASP A 23 22.69 -0.30 23.19
N LEU A 24 21.94 0.73 22.78
CA LEU A 24 22.45 2.08 22.58
C LEU A 24 22.38 2.81 23.92
N SER A 25 23.41 2.60 24.74
CA SER A 25 23.65 3.42 25.92
C SER A 25 23.97 4.85 25.47
N ILE A 26 22.99 5.75 25.63
CA ILE A 26 23.15 7.18 25.37
C ILE A 26 23.81 7.83 26.58
N ASP A 27 25.13 7.84 26.59
CA ASP A 27 25.90 8.59 27.59
C ASP A 27 25.96 10.08 27.21
N GLU A 28 25.37 10.89 28.07
CA GLU A 28 25.33 12.35 28.00
C GLU A 28 26.70 12.94 28.43
N SER A 29 27.63 13.09 27.49
CA SER A 29 28.66 14.16 27.51
C SER A 29 29.66 14.01 26.36
N GLY A 30 29.67 14.98 25.45
CA GLY A 30 30.80 15.18 24.54
C GLY A 30 30.40 15.81 23.23
N ALA A 31 30.44 17.14 23.17
CA ALA A 31 30.30 17.93 21.96
C ALA A 31 31.28 17.46 20.87
N GLY A 32 30.76 17.15 19.67
CA GLY A 32 31.56 16.78 18.50
C GLY A 32 30.71 16.33 17.33
N ASP A 33 30.22 17.31 16.55
CA ASP A 33 29.84 17.23 15.13
C ASP A 33 29.11 15.94 14.68
N ALA A 34 27.84 15.84 15.05
CA ALA A 34 26.92 14.95 14.35
C ALA A 34 26.64 15.55 12.97
N ALA A 35 27.30 15.01 11.95
CA ALA A 35 26.91 15.23 10.56
C ALA A 35 25.41 14.93 10.44
N ALA A 36 24.62 15.99 10.31
CA ALA A 36 23.19 15.90 10.07
C ALA A 36 22.99 15.02 8.83
N ILE A 37 22.32 13.87 9.02
CA ILE A 37 21.81 13.10 7.90
C ILE A 37 20.69 13.96 7.30
N ASP A 38 21.05 14.68 6.25
CA ASP A 38 20.18 15.54 5.46
C ASP A 38 19.17 14.69 4.68
N TRP A 39 17.94 14.64 5.17
CA TRP A 39 16.79 14.05 4.48
C TRP A 39 16.05 15.07 3.60
N GLY A 40 16.69 16.20 3.24
CA GLY A 40 16.19 17.15 2.26
C GLY A 40 14.94 17.91 2.66
N ILE A 41 14.66 18.05 3.97
CA ILE A 41 13.56 18.90 4.46
C ILE A 41 14.16 20.13 5.15
N GLU A 42 14.17 21.24 4.42
CA GLU A 42 14.61 22.53 4.95
C GLU A 42 13.48 23.09 5.82
N SER A 43 13.64 23.04 7.15
CA SER A 43 12.70 23.71 8.05
C SER A 43 12.90 25.22 7.90
N VAL A 44 11.99 25.87 7.18
CA VAL A 44 11.95 27.34 7.12
C VAL A 44 11.56 27.87 8.50
N SER A 45 12.55 28.47 9.17
CA SER A 45 12.33 29.25 10.38
C SER A 45 11.49 30.47 10.06
N ASP A 46 10.42 30.61 10.84
CA ASP A 46 9.45 31.69 10.84
C ASP A 46 10.12 33.00 11.31
N ASP A 47 10.41 33.95 10.41
CA ASP A 47 10.37 35.38 10.72
C ASP A 47 10.43 36.31 9.48
N SER A 48 9.50 37.27 9.46
CA SER A 48 9.52 38.56 8.76
C SER A 48 9.29 38.63 7.22
N VAL A 49 8.08 39.13 6.93
CA VAL A 49 7.59 39.76 5.71
C VAL A 49 8.58 40.79 5.11
N VAL A 50 8.96 40.61 3.84
CA VAL A 50 9.17 41.73 2.89
C VAL A 50 8.61 41.35 1.51
N VAL A 51 7.60 42.11 1.10
CA VAL A 51 7.01 42.08 -0.24
C VAL A 51 7.92 42.82 -1.22
N THR A 52 8.41 42.14 -2.25
CA THR A 52 8.79 42.75 -3.53
C THR A 52 8.28 41.88 -4.69
N ARG A 53 7.42 42.48 -5.51
CA ARG A 53 6.83 41.90 -6.74
C ARG A 53 7.85 41.88 -7.88
N SER A 54 7.95 40.76 -8.62
CA SER A 54 8.16 40.68 -10.07
C SER A 54 8.40 39.22 -10.48
N ASP A 55 7.50 38.74 -11.35
CA ASP A 55 7.64 37.72 -12.38
C ASP A 55 8.02 36.26 -12.03
N GLY A 56 7.05 35.39 -12.31
CA GLY A 56 7.29 34.13 -13.01
C GLY A 56 7.40 32.88 -12.13
N ASP A 57 6.35 32.06 -12.20
CA ASP A 57 6.34 30.63 -11.87
C ASP A 57 6.35 30.27 -10.37
N SER A 58 5.14 30.16 -9.80
CA SER A 58 4.92 29.47 -8.52
C SER A 58 4.47 28.03 -8.78
N PRO A 59 5.17 27.02 -8.25
CA PRO A 59 4.57 25.71 -8.01
C PRO A 59 3.58 25.88 -6.84
N THR A 60 2.29 25.66 -7.09
CA THR A 60 1.31 25.52 -6.03
C THR A 60 1.60 24.24 -5.26
N ASP A 61 2.15 24.42 -4.07
CA ASP A 61 2.02 23.64 -2.85
C ASP A 61 0.94 22.53 -2.91
N LEU A 62 1.39 21.26 -2.97
CA LEU A 62 0.55 20.06 -2.93
C LEU A 62 1.01 19.12 -1.80
N ASP A 63 1.32 19.68 -0.63
CA ASP A 63 1.66 18.89 0.57
C ASP A 63 0.52 18.92 1.59
N ILE A 64 -0.66 18.49 1.15
CA ILE A 64 -1.76 18.13 2.04
C ILE A 64 -1.89 16.59 1.98
N PRO A 65 -1.83 15.87 3.10
CA PRO A 65 -2.14 14.45 3.12
C PRO A 65 -3.54 14.24 2.56
N VAL A 66 -3.64 13.37 1.55
CA VAL A 66 -4.88 13.07 0.83
C VAL A 66 -5.87 12.39 1.77
N GLU A 67 -6.75 13.17 2.39
CA GLU A 67 -8.09 12.70 2.72
C GLU A 67 -8.88 12.67 1.41
N ILE A 68 -9.24 11.46 0.98
CA ILE A 68 -10.13 11.28 -0.18
C ILE A 68 -11.52 11.75 0.26
N ASP A 69 -11.85 12.97 -0.10
CA ASP A 69 -13.20 13.48 0.03
C ASP A 69 -14.11 12.77 -0.98
N TRP A 70 -15.11 12.05 -0.48
CA TRP A 70 -16.12 11.36 -1.28
C TRP A 70 -17.35 12.23 -1.55
N ASP A 71 -17.34 13.51 -1.17
CA ASP A 71 -18.40 14.44 -1.54
C ASP A 71 -18.21 14.94 -2.98
N ILE A 72 -18.65 14.13 -3.94
CA ILE A 72 -19.31 14.71 -5.11
C ILE A 72 -20.68 15.19 -4.59
N THR A 73 -20.67 16.36 -3.97
CA THR A 73 -21.90 17.07 -3.64
C THR A 73 -22.57 17.45 -4.96
N SER A 74 -23.81 17.00 -5.08
CA SER A 74 -24.79 17.37 -6.10
C SER A 74 -25.03 18.88 -6.11
N SER A 75 -24.11 19.65 -6.69
CA SER A 75 -24.29 21.07 -6.92
C SER A 75 -23.68 21.47 -8.26
N ASP A 76 -24.31 20.99 -9.33
CA ASP A 76 -24.49 21.86 -10.49
C ASP A 76 -25.96 22.28 -10.50
N ALA A 77 -26.15 23.59 -10.48
CA ALA A 77 -27.35 24.26 -10.05
C ALA A 77 -28.50 24.03 -11.04
N VAL A 78 -29.52 23.29 -10.61
CA VAL A 78 -30.87 23.43 -11.17
C VAL A 78 -31.39 24.81 -10.78
N GLU A 79 -31.45 25.72 -11.76
CA GLU A 79 -32.19 26.97 -11.59
C GLU A 79 -33.65 26.65 -11.23
N ALA A 80 -34.10 27.26 -10.14
CA ALA A 80 -35.45 27.13 -9.64
C ALA A 80 -36.46 27.71 -10.65
N VAL A 81 -37.24 26.85 -11.29
CA VAL A 81 -38.48 27.27 -11.95
C VAL A 81 -39.56 27.34 -10.88
N ASP A 82 -39.96 28.57 -10.56
CA ASP A 82 -41.18 28.87 -9.81
C ASP A 82 -42.40 28.38 -10.59
N VAL A 83 -43.15 27.43 -10.02
CA VAL A 83 -44.53 27.14 -10.44
C VAL A 83 -45.39 27.00 -9.20
N THR A 84 -45.79 28.14 -8.66
CA THR A 84 -47.04 28.21 -7.91
C THR A 84 -48.23 27.94 -8.85
N ALA A 85 -49.12 27.05 -8.40
CA ALA A 85 -50.41 26.65 -8.97
C ALA A 85 -50.42 25.49 -9.99
N PHE A 86 -50.81 24.28 -9.52
CA PHE A 86 -52.04 23.65 -10.01
C PHE A 86 -52.55 22.56 -9.06
N GLY A 87 -53.86 22.35 -9.12
CA GLY A 87 -54.70 21.67 -8.13
C GLY A 87 -54.52 20.16 -7.98
N VAL A 88 -55.03 19.69 -6.83
CA VAL A 88 -55.29 18.29 -6.49
C VAL A 88 -56.29 17.69 -7.49
N GLU A 89 -55.88 16.67 -8.25
CA GLU A 89 -56.80 15.65 -8.81
C GLU A 89 -56.04 14.47 -9.43
N GLY A 90 -56.42 13.25 -9.07
CA GLY A 90 -56.38 12.06 -9.94
C GLY A 90 -55.03 11.39 -10.23
N VAL A 91 -54.77 10.27 -9.55
CA VAL A 91 -53.80 9.25 -9.96
C VAL A 91 -54.19 8.69 -11.33
N THR A 92 -53.33 8.87 -12.33
CA THR A 92 -53.29 8.03 -13.54
C THR A 92 -51.86 7.57 -13.77
N LEU A 93 -51.65 6.25 -13.66
CA LEU A 93 -50.42 5.56 -14.01
C LEU A 93 -50.23 5.64 -15.54
N ASP A 94 -49.28 6.44 -15.99
CA ASP A 94 -48.92 6.55 -17.40
C ASP A 94 -47.91 5.44 -17.74
N PRO A 95 -48.13 4.60 -18.78
CA PRO A 95 -47.15 3.62 -19.22
C PRO A 95 -45.93 4.31 -19.85
N PRO A 96 -44.72 3.73 -19.77
CA PRO A 96 -43.51 4.41 -20.23
C PRO A 96 -43.59 4.73 -21.73
N SER A 97 -43.65 6.03 -22.01
CA SER A 97 -43.58 6.61 -23.34
C SER A 97 -42.28 6.20 -24.02
N ALA A 98 -42.40 5.36 -25.05
CA ALA A 98 -41.32 4.98 -25.94
C ALA A 98 -40.94 6.17 -26.83
N THR A 99 -40.06 7.04 -26.35
CA THR A 99 -39.29 7.94 -27.20
C THR A 99 -38.18 7.16 -27.91
N ALA A 100 -38.58 6.43 -28.95
CA ALA A 100 -37.68 5.85 -29.93
C ALA A 100 -37.06 6.96 -30.78
N ALA A 101 -36.00 7.59 -30.27
CA ALA A 101 -35.14 8.46 -31.05
C ALA A 101 -33.67 8.18 -30.70
N GLY A 102 -32.97 7.45 -31.58
CA GLY A 102 -31.50 7.47 -31.65
C GLY A 102 -30.72 6.39 -30.92
N ALA A 103 -31.31 5.26 -30.51
CA ALA A 103 -30.54 4.17 -29.90
C ALA A 103 -29.87 3.28 -30.98
N SER A 104 -28.80 3.77 -31.60
CA SER A 104 -27.75 2.86 -32.08
C SER A 104 -27.34 2.00 -30.88
N GLY A 105 -27.70 0.71 -30.92
CA GLY A 105 -27.84 -0.17 -29.75
C GLY A 105 -26.79 0.08 -28.67
N ALA A 106 -27.22 0.69 -27.57
CA ALA A 106 -26.37 0.92 -26.40
C ALA A 106 -25.77 -0.42 -25.99
N THR A 107 -24.48 -0.59 -26.23
CA THR A 107 -23.77 -1.80 -25.82
C THR A 107 -23.86 -1.89 -24.29
N ARG A 108 -23.97 -3.09 -23.72
CA ARG A 108 -24.05 -3.29 -22.26
C ARG A 108 -22.95 -2.53 -21.49
N VAL A 109 -21.76 -2.44 -22.08
CA VAL A 109 -20.60 -1.67 -21.59
C VAL A 109 -20.80 -0.15 -21.66
N GLY A 110 -21.58 0.34 -22.63
CA GLY A 110 -21.97 1.74 -22.73
C GLY A 110 -22.94 2.15 -21.63
N LEU A 111 -23.91 1.31 -21.30
CA LEU A 111 -24.84 1.55 -20.18
C LEU A 111 -24.10 1.62 -18.84
N LEU A 112 -23.14 0.72 -18.61
CA LEU A 112 -22.31 0.76 -17.41
C LEU A 112 -21.36 1.97 -17.34
N ALA A 113 -21.15 2.71 -18.44
CA ALA A 113 -20.38 3.96 -18.41
C ALA A 113 -21.21 5.14 -17.91
N ASP A 114 -22.53 5.08 -17.96
CA ASP A 114 -23.42 6.10 -17.40
C ASP A 114 -23.51 5.99 -15.87
N ASN A 115 -23.38 7.12 -15.17
CA ASN A 115 -23.43 7.17 -13.71
C ASN A 115 -24.84 6.88 -13.19
N ASP A 116 -25.85 7.49 -13.79
CA ASP A 116 -27.23 7.35 -13.34
C ASP A 116 -27.74 5.93 -13.51
N PHE A 117 -27.34 5.26 -14.60
CA PHE A 117 -27.62 3.84 -14.79
C PHE A 117 -26.94 2.96 -13.74
N ARG A 118 -25.65 3.16 -13.46
CA ARG A 118 -24.93 2.38 -12.43
C ARG A 118 -25.58 2.52 -11.05
N THR A 119 -25.90 3.75 -10.65
CA THR A 119 -26.52 4.03 -9.35
C THR A 119 -27.90 3.38 -9.24
N ARG A 120 -28.73 3.46 -10.28
CA ARG A 120 -30.03 2.77 -10.32
C ARG A 120 -29.90 1.27 -10.19
N VAL A 121 -29.06 0.63 -11.00
CA VAL A 121 -28.84 -0.83 -10.94
C VAL A 121 -28.30 -1.24 -9.57
N GLN A 122 -27.38 -0.46 -8.99
CA GLN A 122 -26.85 -0.74 -7.65
C GLN A 122 -27.94 -0.67 -6.58
N ASN A 123 -28.81 0.34 -6.62
CA ASN A 123 -29.93 0.47 -5.70
C ASN A 123 -30.92 -0.71 -5.86
N ASP A 124 -31.31 -1.03 -7.10
CA ASP A 124 -32.22 -2.15 -7.39
C ASP A 124 -31.66 -3.48 -6.86
N LEU A 125 -30.35 -3.72 -7.00
CA LEU A 125 -29.69 -4.91 -6.46
C LEU A 125 -29.65 -4.93 -4.93
N LEU A 126 -29.45 -3.78 -4.28
CA LEU A 126 -29.48 -3.67 -2.83
C LEU A 126 -30.90 -3.89 -2.27
N GLU A 127 -31.91 -3.33 -2.93
CA GLU A 127 -33.32 -3.58 -2.61
C GLU A 127 -33.66 -5.06 -2.76
N LEU A 128 -33.28 -5.67 -3.88
CA LEU A 128 -33.50 -7.10 -4.13
C LEU A 128 -32.78 -7.98 -3.10
N ARG A 129 -31.57 -7.61 -2.69
CA ARG A 129 -30.83 -8.29 -1.61
C ARG A 129 -31.61 -8.27 -0.30
N MET A 130 -32.17 -7.11 0.07
CA MET A 130 -32.95 -6.97 1.31
C MET A 130 -34.25 -7.77 1.23
N PHE A 131 -34.93 -7.73 0.09
CA PHE A 131 -36.11 -8.56 -0.17
C PHE A 131 -35.81 -10.06 -0.02
N LEU A 132 -34.73 -10.55 -0.63
CA LEU A 132 -34.34 -11.96 -0.56
C LEU A 132 -33.96 -12.40 0.86
N ARG A 133 -33.29 -11.52 1.63
CA ARG A 133 -33.00 -11.78 3.05
C ARG A 133 -34.27 -11.90 3.88
N GLN A 134 -35.18 -10.94 3.74
CA GLN A 134 -36.48 -11.00 4.41
C GLN A 134 -37.24 -12.28 4.02
N ARG A 135 -37.28 -12.60 2.72
CA ARG A 135 -37.95 -13.80 2.23
C ARG A 135 -37.35 -15.09 2.79
N LYS A 136 -36.03 -15.13 2.93
CA LYS A 136 -35.33 -16.27 3.55
C LYS A 136 -35.72 -16.43 5.02
N ASP A 137 -35.73 -15.32 5.78
CA ASP A 137 -36.12 -15.34 7.20
C ASP A 137 -37.58 -15.77 7.39
N GLU A 138 -38.47 -15.32 6.51
CA GLU A 138 -39.88 -15.74 6.47
C GLU A 138 -40.04 -17.26 6.21
N LEU A 139 -39.24 -17.82 5.28
CA LEU A 139 -39.27 -19.26 4.97
C LEU A 139 -38.63 -20.12 6.06
N GLN A 140 -37.65 -19.59 6.81
CA GLN A 140 -37.04 -20.27 7.96
C GLN A 140 -37.89 -20.16 9.23
N GLY A 141 -38.71 -19.12 9.32
CA GLY A 141 -39.67 -18.86 10.40
C GLY A 141 -40.88 -19.80 10.37
N ASN A 142 -40.66 -21.09 10.62
CA ASN A 142 -41.63 -22.20 10.64
C ASN A 142 -42.85 -22.05 11.58
N ASN A 143 -43.05 -20.90 12.23
CA ASN A 143 -44.07 -20.72 13.28
C ASN A 143 -45.23 -19.79 12.91
N ASN A 144 -45.25 -19.23 11.69
CA ASN A 144 -46.33 -18.34 11.29
C ASN A 144 -47.28 -19.05 10.31
N VAL A 145 -48.26 -19.77 10.85
CA VAL A 145 -49.36 -20.41 10.09
C VAL A 145 -50.07 -19.39 9.18
N ALA A 146 -50.07 -18.11 9.55
CA ALA A 146 -50.60 -17.04 8.70
C ALA A 146 -49.79 -16.86 7.40
N PHE A 147 -48.47 -17.07 7.44
CA PHE A 147 -47.58 -16.96 6.29
C PHE A 147 -47.75 -18.14 5.34
N ALA A 148 -47.87 -19.36 5.87
CA ALA A 148 -48.16 -20.56 5.09
C ALA A 148 -49.53 -20.49 4.38
N ASN A 149 -50.52 -19.85 5.01
CA ASN A 149 -51.86 -19.68 4.43
C ASN A 149 -51.97 -18.50 3.45
N GLN A 150 -51.06 -17.52 3.50
CA GLN A 150 -51.09 -16.35 2.60
C GLN A 150 -50.82 -16.73 1.14
N PHE A 151 -50.10 -17.84 0.91
CA PHE A 151 -49.72 -18.28 -0.43
C PHE A 151 -50.55 -19.46 -0.95
N GLN A 152 -51.51 -19.97 -0.18
CA GLN A 152 -52.42 -21.02 -0.65
C GLN A 152 -53.30 -20.48 -1.79
N GLY A 153 -53.20 -21.11 -2.97
CA GLY A 153 -53.91 -20.67 -4.18
C GLY A 153 -53.20 -19.55 -4.95
N THR A 154 -51.95 -19.23 -4.61
CA THR A 154 -51.08 -18.38 -5.45
C THR A 154 -50.45 -19.19 -6.57
N SER A 155 -49.62 -18.55 -7.39
CA SER A 155 -49.00 -19.20 -8.54
C SER A 155 -48.06 -20.32 -8.09
N VAL A 156 -47.93 -21.36 -8.91
CA VAL A 156 -47.15 -22.57 -8.59
C VAL A 156 -45.68 -22.24 -8.30
N GLU A 157 -45.16 -21.18 -8.91
CA GLU A 157 -43.79 -20.70 -8.72
C GLU A 157 -43.54 -20.15 -7.31
N LEU A 158 -44.57 -19.61 -6.64
CA LEU A 158 -44.47 -19.13 -5.26
C LEU A 158 -44.57 -20.27 -4.25
N GLU A 159 -45.36 -21.31 -4.58
CA GLU A 159 -45.56 -22.50 -3.76
C GLU A 159 -44.33 -23.42 -3.75
N GLN A 160 -43.52 -23.40 -4.82
CA GLN A 160 -42.28 -24.18 -4.95
C GLN A 160 -41.04 -23.49 -4.38
N GLN A 161 -41.17 -22.32 -3.75
CA GLN A 161 -40.01 -21.62 -3.18
C GLN A 161 -39.46 -22.37 -1.97
N SER A 162 -38.18 -22.74 -2.03
CA SER A 162 -37.45 -23.30 -0.90
C SER A 162 -36.40 -22.32 -0.37
N VAL A 163 -35.94 -22.55 0.86
CA VAL A 163 -34.86 -21.76 1.47
C VAL A 163 -33.60 -21.83 0.61
N GLU A 164 -33.29 -23.00 0.03
CA GLU A 164 -32.13 -23.21 -0.83
C GLU A 164 -32.23 -22.41 -2.13
N LEU A 165 -33.42 -22.35 -2.74
CA LEU A 165 -33.64 -21.56 -3.96
C LEU A 165 -33.44 -20.07 -3.68
N VAL A 166 -34.04 -19.54 -2.61
CA VAL A 166 -33.88 -18.12 -2.22
C VAL A 166 -32.43 -17.82 -1.86
N GLN A 167 -31.73 -18.74 -1.18
CA GLN A 167 -30.31 -18.60 -0.93
C GLN A 167 -29.50 -18.51 -2.23
N SER A 168 -29.80 -19.35 -3.23
CA SER A 168 -29.10 -19.30 -4.52
C SER A 168 -29.29 -17.96 -5.26
N TYR A 169 -30.48 -17.37 -5.17
CA TYR A 169 -30.73 -16.03 -5.71
C TYR A 169 -29.99 -14.96 -4.92
N GLN A 170 -29.96 -15.07 -3.59
CA GLN A 170 -29.22 -14.13 -2.76
C GLN A 170 -27.72 -14.18 -3.08
N ASP A 171 -27.14 -15.36 -3.24
CA ASP A 171 -25.73 -15.54 -3.60
C ASP A 171 -25.42 -14.93 -4.98
N ALA A 172 -26.32 -15.09 -5.96
CA ALA A 172 -26.18 -14.48 -7.28
C ALA A 172 -26.24 -12.94 -7.23
N VAL A 173 -27.14 -12.38 -6.41
CA VAL A 173 -27.25 -10.92 -6.21
C VAL A 173 -26.03 -10.37 -5.46
N ASP A 174 -25.59 -11.04 -4.39
CA ASP A 174 -24.38 -10.69 -3.65
C ASP A 174 -23.15 -10.72 -4.59
N ASN A 175 -23.07 -11.71 -5.47
CA ASN A 175 -22.02 -11.78 -6.49
C ASN A 175 -22.12 -10.62 -7.50
N ALA A 176 -23.30 -10.31 -8.02
CA ALA A 176 -23.50 -9.20 -8.94
C ALA A 176 -23.11 -7.85 -8.32
N ILE A 177 -23.50 -7.60 -7.07
CA ILE A 177 -23.10 -6.41 -6.31
C ILE A 177 -21.58 -6.36 -6.19
N SER A 178 -20.94 -7.48 -5.79
CA SER A 178 -19.49 -7.53 -5.62
C SER A 178 -18.73 -7.16 -6.91
N GLN A 179 -19.21 -7.63 -8.07
CA GLN A 179 -18.62 -7.31 -9.37
C GLN A 179 -18.86 -5.85 -9.76
N LEU A 180 -20.05 -5.30 -9.48
CA LEU A 180 -20.39 -3.91 -9.80
C LEU A 180 -19.62 -2.91 -8.92
N THR A 181 -19.31 -3.30 -7.69
CA THR A 181 -18.56 -2.49 -6.73
C THR A 181 -17.05 -2.81 -6.71
N ASP A 182 -16.56 -3.64 -7.61
CA ASP A 182 -15.13 -3.97 -7.67
C ASP A 182 -14.31 -2.71 -7.95
N LYS A 183 -13.26 -2.50 -7.15
CA LYS A 183 -12.32 -1.38 -7.30
C LYS A 183 -11.75 -1.33 -8.71
N ARG A 184 -11.48 -2.48 -9.31
CA ARG A 184 -10.96 -2.56 -10.68
C ARG A 184 -11.95 -2.00 -11.69
N LEU A 185 -13.24 -2.32 -11.56
CA LEU A 185 -14.28 -1.80 -12.43
C LEU A 185 -14.43 -0.28 -12.25
N GLN A 186 -14.44 0.21 -11.01
CA GLN A 186 -14.52 1.64 -10.70
C GLN A 186 -13.36 2.41 -11.35
N GLN A 187 -12.12 1.92 -11.21
CA GLN A 187 -10.94 2.50 -11.86
C GLN A 187 -11.06 2.50 -13.38
N LEU A 188 -11.52 1.40 -13.99
CA LEU A 188 -11.73 1.30 -15.44
C LEU A 188 -12.77 2.30 -15.94
N VAL A 189 -13.87 2.49 -15.20
CA VAL A 189 -14.89 3.48 -15.50
C VAL A 189 -14.31 4.90 -15.41
N LEU A 190 -13.51 5.20 -14.39
CA LEU A 190 -12.85 6.50 -14.24
C LEU A 190 -11.85 6.76 -15.37
N ILE A 191 -11.03 5.78 -15.73
CA ILE A 191 -10.10 5.87 -16.86
C ILE A 191 -10.85 6.15 -18.17
N LYS A 192 -12.00 5.49 -18.38
CA LYS A 192 -12.79 5.65 -19.59
C LYS A 192 -13.51 7.00 -19.67
N ASN A 193 -14.04 7.49 -18.55
CA ASN A 193 -14.94 8.63 -18.53
C ASN A 193 -14.27 9.96 -18.13
N SER A 194 -13.08 9.92 -17.52
CA SER A 194 -12.36 11.10 -17.05
C SER A 194 -10.94 11.12 -17.61
N GLU A 195 -10.73 11.98 -18.61
CA GLU A 195 -9.40 12.23 -19.20
C GLU A 195 -8.42 12.74 -18.15
N ARG A 196 -8.85 13.63 -17.25
CA ARG A 196 -8.03 14.13 -16.13
C ARG A 196 -7.55 13.01 -15.20
N TYR A 197 -8.40 12.02 -14.95
CA TYR A 197 -8.02 10.86 -14.13
C TYR A 197 -6.95 10.03 -14.82
N LEU A 198 -7.11 9.79 -16.12
CA LEU A 198 -6.11 9.10 -16.95
C LEU A 198 -4.77 9.86 -16.94
N ASP A 199 -4.78 11.17 -17.20
CA ASP A 199 -3.58 12.00 -17.25
C ASP A 199 -2.80 11.95 -15.92
N ARG A 200 -3.52 12.05 -14.79
CA ARG A 200 -2.90 11.93 -13.47
C ARG A 200 -2.26 10.56 -13.25
N HIS A 201 -2.91 9.48 -13.70
CA HIS A 201 -2.34 8.13 -13.60
C HIS A 201 -1.12 7.95 -14.49
N VAL A 202 -1.15 8.49 -15.72
CA VAL A 202 0.00 8.48 -16.62
C VAL A 202 1.16 9.25 -16.00
N ALA A 203 0.92 10.47 -15.50
CA ALA A 203 1.96 11.27 -14.83
C ALA A 203 2.56 10.54 -13.60
N SER A 204 1.72 9.86 -12.81
CA SER A 204 2.19 9.06 -11.67
C SER A 204 3.09 7.91 -12.12
N LEU A 205 2.73 7.19 -13.18
CA LEU A 205 3.55 6.12 -13.75
C LEU A 205 4.87 6.64 -14.33
N GLU A 206 4.87 7.81 -14.97
CA GLU A 206 6.09 8.45 -15.46
C GLU A 206 7.05 8.82 -14.32
N VAL A 207 6.53 9.37 -13.22
CA VAL A 207 7.34 9.67 -12.02
C VAL A 207 7.92 8.37 -11.45
N LEU A 208 7.11 7.32 -11.32
CA LEU A 208 7.57 6.02 -10.83
C LEU A 208 8.65 5.43 -11.73
N SER A 209 8.49 5.54 -13.06
CA SER A 209 9.50 5.10 -14.03
C SER A 209 10.83 5.85 -13.84
N LYS A 210 10.78 7.18 -13.73
CA LYS A 210 11.99 7.98 -13.48
C LYS A 210 12.67 7.61 -12.16
N GLN A 211 11.89 7.31 -11.13
CA GLN A 211 12.41 6.87 -9.84
C GLN A 211 13.06 5.48 -9.92
N MET A 212 12.47 4.53 -10.67
CA MET A 212 13.09 3.24 -10.94
C MET A 212 14.43 3.40 -11.68
N ASP A 213 14.50 4.27 -12.67
CA ASP A 213 15.73 4.55 -13.41
C ASP A 213 16.81 5.22 -12.54
N LYS A 214 16.40 6.07 -11.59
CA LYS A 214 17.29 6.66 -10.59
C LYS A 214 17.84 5.59 -9.66
N CYS A 215 16.97 4.78 -9.07
CA CYS A 215 17.36 3.70 -8.16
C CYS A 215 18.31 2.71 -8.85
N ARG A 216 18.04 2.35 -10.11
CA ARG A 216 18.93 1.49 -10.89
C ARG A 216 20.33 2.08 -11.08
N ARG A 217 20.43 3.39 -11.35
CA ARG A 217 21.73 4.08 -11.46
C ARG A 217 22.48 4.10 -10.13
N GLU A 218 21.76 4.31 -9.03
CA GLU A 218 22.34 4.31 -7.68
C GLU A 218 22.85 2.92 -7.29
N ILE A 219 22.11 1.86 -7.61
CA ILE A 219 22.56 0.48 -7.41
C ILE A 219 23.87 0.24 -8.14
N HIS A 220 23.96 0.58 -9.44
CA HIS A 220 25.21 0.43 -10.18
C HIS A 220 26.36 1.26 -9.59
N ALA A 221 26.11 2.50 -9.18
CA ALA A 221 27.12 3.31 -8.53
C ALA A 221 27.60 2.74 -7.19
N LEU A 222 26.73 2.05 -6.44
CA LEU A 222 27.08 1.36 -5.21
C LEU A 222 27.84 0.06 -5.49
N GLU A 223 27.49 -0.68 -6.54
CA GLU A 223 28.23 -1.86 -7.00
C GLU A 223 29.67 -1.50 -7.38
N ASP A 224 29.87 -0.43 -8.14
CA ASP A 224 31.20 0.06 -8.52
C ASP A 224 32.02 0.46 -7.28
N LYS A 225 31.42 1.22 -6.35
CA LYS A 225 32.08 1.60 -5.08
C LYS A 225 32.43 0.38 -4.23
N ASN A 226 31.56 -0.62 -4.20
CA ASN A 226 31.81 -1.85 -3.45
C ASN A 226 33.01 -2.60 -4.06
N ALA A 227 33.07 -2.71 -5.39
CA ALA A 227 34.22 -3.30 -6.08
C ALA A 227 35.52 -2.53 -5.76
N ASP A 228 35.51 -1.20 -5.81
CA ASP A 228 36.66 -0.36 -5.46
C ASP A 228 37.12 -0.57 -4.00
N LEU A 229 36.18 -0.70 -3.06
CA LEU A 229 36.48 -0.94 -1.65
C LEU A 229 37.05 -2.35 -1.41
N ILE A 230 36.53 -3.36 -2.10
CA ILE A 230 37.09 -4.72 -2.06
C ILE A 230 38.52 -4.71 -2.61
N ASP A 231 38.76 -4.01 -3.71
CA ASP A 231 40.09 -3.86 -4.31
C ASP A 231 41.05 -3.10 -3.39
N ALA A 232 40.61 -2.02 -2.75
CA ALA A 232 41.42 -1.27 -1.79
C ALA A 232 41.76 -2.12 -0.56
N THR A 233 40.78 -2.85 -0.04
CA THR A 233 40.95 -3.74 1.11
C THR A 233 41.91 -4.89 0.80
N SER A 234 41.76 -5.52 -0.37
CA SER A 234 42.65 -6.62 -0.81
C SER A 234 44.09 -6.16 -1.02
N LYS A 235 44.31 -4.90 -1.43
CA LYS A 235 45.66 -4.30 -1.55
C LYS A 235 46.26 -3.94 -0.18
N LEU A 236 45.45 -3.44 0.75
CA LEU A 236 45.91 -2.98 2.05
C LEU A 236 46.17 -4.14 3.02
N HIS A 237 45.35 -5.19 2.97
CA HIS A 237 45.45 -6.35 3.83
C HIS A 237 46.87 -6.96 3.92
N PRO A 238 47.56 -7.29 2.80
CA PRO A 238 48.90 -7.86 2.86
C PRO A 238 49.95 -6.86 3.40
N GLN A 239 49.75 -5.55 3.24
CA GLN A 239 50.65 -4.54 3.79
C GLN A 239 50.54 -4.49 5.32
N ILE A 240 49.32 -4.58 5.84
CA ILE A 240 49.06 -4.67 7.27
C ILE A 240 49.69 -5.95 7.83
N GLU A 241 49.47 -7.10 7.18
CA GLU A 241 50.08 -8.37 7.60
C GLU A 241 51.62 -8.32 7.62
N ALA A 242 52.23 -7.70 6.60
CA ALA A 242 53.67 -7.51 6.54
C ALA A 242 54.18 -6.64 7.69
N LEU A 243 53.48 -5.54 8.01
CA LEU A 243 53.84 -4.63 9.10
C LEU A 243 53.67 -5.30 10.48
N VAL A 244 52.60 -6.06 10.68
CA VAL A 244 52.38 -6.88 11.88
C VAL A 244 53.50 -7.91 12.02
N GLY A 245 53.85 -8.60 10.94
CA GLY A 245 54.95 -9.56 10.90
C GLY A 245 56.29 -8.92 11.24
N PHE A 246 56.58 -7.74 10.68
CA PHE A 246 57.79 -6.97 11.01
C PHE A 246 57.84 -6.55 12.48
N THR A 247 56.72 -6.03 13.00
CA THR A 247 56.62 -5.60 14.40
C THR A 247 56.82 -6.77 15.37
N LYS A 248 56.25 -7.94 15.06
CA LYS A 248 56.46 -9.17 15.85
C LYS A 248 57.91 -9.66 15.80
N LYS A 249 58.60 -9.51 14.66
CA LYS A 249 60.03 -9.84 14.54
C LYS A 249 60.88 -8.88 15.36
N LEU A 250 60.67 -7.57 15.21
CA LEU A 250 61.38 -6.53 15.95
C LEU A 250 61.22 -6.70 17.46
N LYS A 251 60.00 -7.01 17.92
CA LYS A 251 59.75 -7.33 19.34
C LYS A 251 60.64 -8.47 19.83
N LYS A 252 60.70 -9.59 19.09
CA LYS A 252 61.54 -10.75 19.45
C LYS A 252 63.02 -10.38 19.48
N GLU A 253 63.50 -9.63 18.48
CA GLU A 253 64.89 -9.18 18.43
C GLU A 253 65.25 -8.30 19.64
N LEU A 254 64.38 -7.35 20.00
CA LEU A 254 64.58 -6.51 21.18
C LEU A 254 64.57 -7.31 22.49
N GLU A 255 63.64 -8.24 22.68
CA GLU A 255 63.60 -9.13 23.84
C GLU A 255 64.86 -10.00 23.97
N THR A 256 65.49 -10.36 22.85
CA THR A 256 66.78 -11.08 22.86
C THR A 256 67.99 -10.18 23.13
N ALA A 257 67.95 -8.91 22.70
CA ALA A 257 69.08 -7.98 22.83
C ALA A 257 69.14 -7.29 24.21
N LEU A 258 67.99 -6.96 24.81
CA LEU A 258 67.91 -6.23 26.07
C LEU A 258 68.53 -6.95 27.29
N PRO A 259 68.45 -8.29 27.47
CA PRO A 259 69.02 -8.96 28.63
C PRO A 259 70.51 -8.70 28.86
N ALA A 260 71.30 -8.48 27.80
CA ALA A 260 72.71 -8.13 27.91
C ALA A 260 72.94 -6.77 28.59
N LEU A 261 72.02 -5.82 28.42
CA LEU A 261 72.06 -4.50 29.05
C LEU A 261 71.53 -4.52 30.50
N PHE A 262 70.73 -5.53 30.85
CA PHE A 262 70.12 -5.69 32.18
C PHE A 262 70.72 -6.87 32.97
N LYS A 263 72.06 -7.03 32.96
CA LYS A 263 72.78 -8.00 33.82
C LYS A 263 72.30 -9.47 33.66
N GLY A 264 71.76 -9.83 32.50
CA GLY A 264 71.28 -11.19 32.20
C GLY A 264 69.83 -11.49 32.63
N TYR A 265 69.09 -10.52 33.17
CA TYR A 265 67.67 -10.71 33.47
C TYR A 265 66.82 -10.76 32.20
N LYS A 266 65.88 -11.71 32.13
CA LYS A 266 64.94 -11.84 30.99
C LYS A 266 64.02 -10.63 30.93
N VAL A 267 63.91 -10.02 29.74
CA VAL A 267 63.03 -8.87 29.48
C VAL A 267 61.94 -9.29 28.49
N ASN A 268 60.68 -9.04 28.83
CA ASN A 268 59.53 -9.25 27.94
C ASN A 268 58.86 -7.90 27.67
N ILE A 269 58.52 -7.63 26.41
CA ILE A 269 57.77 -6.44 26.00
C ILE A 269 56.28 -6.74 26.15
N ILE A 270 55.60 -5.93 26.97
CA ILE A 270 54.18 -6.06 27.30
C ILE A 270 53.46 -4.79 26.82
N GLY A 271 52.23 -4.93 26.31
CA GLY A 271 51.39 -3.84 25.81
C GLY A 271 50.63 -4.23 24.55
N ASP A 272 50.08 -3.26 23.84
CA ASP A 272 49.23 -3.45 22.65
C ASP A 272 49.93 -4.23 21.52
N VAL A 273 51.26 -4.23 21.50
CA VAL A 273 52.08 -5.03 20.57
C VAL A 273 51.81 -6.54 20.72
N ASN A 274 51.26 -6.99 21.85
CA ASN A 274 50.85 -8.38 22.08
C ASN A 274 49.47 -8.72 21.51
N ASN A 275 48.66 -7.71 21.21
CA ASN A 275 47.30 -7.85 20.67
C ASN A 275 47.27 -7.70 19.13
N LEU A 276 48.42 -7.48 18.50
CA LEU A 276 48.64 -7.44 17.04
C LEU A 276 48.70 -8.84 16.42
#